data_AF-A0A2N6FN69-F1
#
_entry.id   AF-A0A2N6FN69-F1
#
_cell.length_a   1.000
_cell.length_b   1.000
_cell.length_c   1.000
_cell.angle_alpha   90.00
_cell.angle_beta   90.00
_cell.angle_gamma   90.00
#
_symmetry.space_group_name_H-M   'P 1'
#
loop_
_entity.id
_entity.type
_entity.pdbx_description
1 polymer ?
#
loop_
_entity_poly.entity_id
_entity_poly.type
_entity_poly.pdbx_seq_one_letter_code
_entity_poly.pdbx_strand_id
1 'polypeptide(L)'
;MAEKGDRARLEPLARQRYIETGNLTQVAEELGVSRQTLTNWKHATLKPGAPFDEWDRAREEKRSRIDRLRGMFDEQLSAMENLQPLQRDSKMMDALAKLGALIEKWEGMEQRARKQALEEAAQAVGDEARAQGMTDEQADFWRRKVLGVKG
;
A
#
# COMPACT_ATOMS: atom_id res chain seq x y z
N MET A 1 5.49 17.29 19.62
CA MET A 1 4.52 16.25 20.07
C MET A 1 3.14 16.73 19.66
N ALA A 2 2.30 15.86 19.06
CA ALA A 2 0.98 16.26 18.57
C ALA A 2 0.11 16.78 19.73
N GLU A 3 -0.59 17.89 19.50
CA GLU A 3 -1.36 18.58 20.53
C GLU A 3 -2.68 17.86 20.81
N LYS A 4 -3.28 18.15 21.97
CA LYS A 4 -4.56 17.57 22.40
C LYS A 4 -5.68 18.09 21.49
N GLY A 5 -6.05 17.31 20.47
CA GLY A 5 -7.04 17.67 19.45
C GLY A 5 -6.63 17.26 18.04
N ASP A 6 -5.34 17.06 17.80
CA ASP A 6 -4.81 16.66 16.49
C ASP A 6 -5.28 15.27 16.07
N ARG A 7 -5.47 14.35 17.01
CA ARG A 7 -5.96 13.00 16.71
C ARG A 7 -7.30 13.01 15.99
N ALA A 8 -8.30 13.73 16.52
CA ALA A 8 -9.65 13.73 15.94
C ALA A 8 -9.67 14.25 14.49
N ARG A 9 -8.75 15.17 14.16
CA ARG A 9 -8.61 15.76 12.83
C ARG A 9 -7.75 14.91 11.89
N LEU A 10 -6.62 14.39 12.38
CA LEU A 10 -5.60 13.74 11.57
C LEU A 10 -5.79 12.23 11.46
N GLU A 11 -6.40 11.58 12.44
CA GLU A 11 -6.59 10.12 12.45
C GLU A 11 -7.44 9.62 11.25
N PRO A 12 -8.54 10.27 10.85
CA PRO A 12 -9.29 9.85 9.66
C PRO A 12 -8.47 9.97 8.37
N LEU A 13 -7.69 11.04 8.24
CA LEU A 13 -6.80 11.27 7.09
C LEU A 13 -5.66 10.25 7.07
N ALA A 14 -5.04 10.00 8.22
CA ALA A 14 -3.98 9.02 8.38
C ALA A 14 -4.47 7.61 8.04
N ARG A 15 -5.66 7.24 8.52
CA ARG A 15 -6.30 5.96 8.19
C ARG A 15 -6.52 5.83 6.69
N GLN A 16 -7.09 6.86 6.05
CA GLN A 16 -7.34 6.83 4.60
C GLN A 16 -6.02 6.66 3.81
N ARG A 17 -5.00 7.46 4.15
CA ARG A 17 -3.69 7.37 3.48
C ARG A 17 -3.02 6.03 3.73
N TYR A 18 -3.11 5.47 4.94
CA TYR A 18 -2.61 4.14 5.23
C TYR A 18 -3.34 3.03 4.45
N ILE A 19 -4.65 3.15 4.25
CA ILE A 19 -5.41 2.24 3.39
C ILE A 19 -4.97 2.37 1.91
N GLU A 20 -4.49 3.54 1.49
CA GLU A 20 -3.95 3.80 0.16
C GLU A 20 -2.54 3.26 -0.03
N THR A 21 -1.65 3.47 0.92
CA THR A 21 -0.22 3.18 0.76
C THR A 21 0.20 1.91 1.52
N GLY A 22 -0.40 1.63 2.67
CA GLY A 22 0.08 0.61 3.60
C GLY A 22 1.37 0.99 4.32
N ASN A 23 1.82 2.24 4.21
CA ASN A 23 3.08 2.70 4.77
C ASN A 23 2.83 3.80 5.82
N LEU A 24 3.02 3.48 7.11
CA LEU A 24 2.84 4.44 8.19
C LEU A 24 3.93 5.53 8.24
N THR A 25 5.13 5.26 7.74
CA THR A 25 6.21 6.25 7.70
C THR A 25 5.87 7.36 6.72
N GLN A 26 5.49 6.99 5.49
CA GLN A 26 5.03 7.96 4.49
C GLN A 26 3.86 8.80 5.02
N VAL A 27 2.88 8.17 5.66
CA VAL A 27 1.73 8.87 6.24
C VAL A 27 2.15 9.82 7.38
N ALA A 28 3.13 9.41 8.18
CA ALA A 28 3.71 10.23 9.24
C ALA A 28 4.37 11.49 8.67
N GLU A 29 5.17 11.34 7.61
CA GLU A 29 5.82 12.46 6.91
C GLU A 29 4.80 13.41 6.28
N GLU A 30 3.82 12.89 5.54
CA GLU A 30 2.78 13.68 4.86
C GLU A 30 1.93 14.50 5.83
N LEU A 31 1.65 13.96 7.03
CA LEU A 31 0.79 14.60 8.02
C LEU A 31 1.57 15.37 9.10
N GLY A 32 2.90 15.32 9.09
CA GLY A 32 3.75 15.94 10.11
C GLY A 32 3.56 15.32 11.51
N VAL A 33 3.23 14.03 11.59
CA VAL A 33 3.00 13.28 12.84
C VAL A 33 4.04 12.19 12.98
N SER A 34 4.47 11.85 14.20
CA SER A 34 5.44 10.75 14.36
C SER A 34 4.85 9.39 13.98
N ARG A 35 5.65 8.50 13.37
CA ARG A 35 5.24 7.11 13.08
C ARG A 35 4.73 6.39 14.33
N GLN A 36 5.38 6.59 15.49
CA GLN A 36 4.94 5.99 16.75
C GLN A 36 3.53 6.44 17.14
N THR A 37 3.20 7.72 16.91
CA THR A 37 1.85 8.24 17.16
C THR A 37 0.81 7.52 16.29
N LEU A 38 1.10 7.32 15.00
CA LEU A 38 0.20 6.60 14.09
C LEU A 38 0.06 5.12 14.47
N THR A 39 1.17 4.46 14.83
CA THR A 39 1.15 3.09 15.37
C THR A 39 0.24 2.99 16.58
N ASN A 40 0.31 3.94 17.51
CA ASN A 40 -0.54 3.96 18.70
C ASN A 40 -2.02 4.16 18.34
N TRP A 41 -2.35 5.05 17.38
CA TRP A 41 -3.73 5.25 16.93
C TRP A 41 -4.30 3.99 16.27
N LYS A 42 -3.51 3.35 15.41
CA LYS A 42 -3.85 2.09 14.76
C LYS A 42 -4.11 0.98 15.79
N HIS A 43 -3.19 0.75 16.72
CA HIS A 43 -3.35 -0.24 17.79
C HIS A 43 -4.54 0.04 18.70
N ALA A 44 -4.91 1.29 18.94
CA ALA A 44 -6.09 1.63 19.74
C ALA A 44 -7.41 1.15 19.11
N THR A 45 -7.41 0.80 17.82
CA THR A 45 -8.59 0.22 17.13
C THR A 45 -8.61 -1.32 17.16
N LEU A 46 -7.60 -1.96 17.75
CA LEU A 46 -7.54 -3.42 17.86
C LEU A 46 -8.59 -3.92 18.87
N LYS A 47 -9.51 -4.76 18.41
CA LYS A 47 -10.52 -5.39 19.28
C LYS A 47 -9.93 -6.61 20.00
N PRO A 48 -10.33 -6.90 21.25
CA PRO A 48 -9.90 -8.11 21.95
C PRO A 48 -10.17 -9.37 21.11
N GLY A 49 -9.15 -10.22 20.95
CA GLY A 49 -9.25 -11.46 20.16
C GLY A 49 -9.24 -11.27 18.64
N ALA A 50 -9.20 -10.03 18.12
CA ALA A 50 -9.04 -9.79 16.69
C ALA A 50 -7.56 -9.91 16.27
N PRO A 51 -7.26 -10.54 15.12
CA PRO A 51 -5.89 -10.64 14.62
C PRO A 51 -5.36 -9.32 14.03
N PHE A 52 -6.26 -8.43 13.62
CA PHE A 52 -5.95 -7.18 12.93
C PHE A 52 -6.77 -6.02 13.50
N ASP A 53 -6.14 -4.85 13.51
CA ASP A 53 -6.80 -3.58 13.80
C ASP A 53 -7.73 -3.14 12.65
N GLU A 54 -8.53 -2.09 12.88
CA GLU A 54 -9.53 -1.65 11.91
C GLU A 54 -8.93 -0.97 10.67
N TRP A 55 -7.65 -0.55 10.72
CA TRP A 55 -6.97 0.04 9.58
C TRP A 55 -6.47 -1.06 8.64
N ASP A 56 -5.82 -2.08 9.20
CA ASP A 56 -5.40 -3.27 8.46
C ASP A 56 -6.58 -3.98 7.81
N ARG A 57 -7.68 -4.14 8.55
CA ARG A 57 -8.89 -4.74 8.01
C ARG A 57 -9.46 -3.95 6.84
N ALA A 58 -9.56 -2.62 6.98
CA ALA A 58 -10.05 -1.77 5.90
C ALA A 58 -9.15 -1.82 4.66
N ARG A 59 -7.84 -1.95 4.87
CA ARG A 59 -6.87 -2.15 3.78
C ARG A 59 -7.06 -3.50 3.10
N GLU A 60 -7.27 -4.57 3.86
CA GLU A 60 -7.53 -5.90 3.33
C GLU A 60 -8.85 -5.98 2.56
N GLU A 61 -9.92 -5.38 3.10
CA GLU A 61 -11.21 -5.26 2.41
C GLU A 61 -11.06 -4.55 1.07
N LYS A 62 -10.26 -3.48 1.02
CA LYS A 62 -9.99 -2.76 -0.21
C LYS A 62 -9.21 -3.60 -1.22
N ARG A 63 -8.20 -4.36 -0.79
CA ARG A 63 -7.48 -5.31 -1.65
C ARG A 63 -8.41 -6.36 -2.22
N SER A 64 -9.25 -6.96 -1.38
CA SER A 64 -10.27 -7.92 -1.82
C SER A 64 -11.24 -7.33 -2.86
N ARG A 65 -11.61 -6.05 -2.74
CA ARG A 65 -12.41 -5.36 -3.77
C ARG A 65 -11.65 -5.21 -5.09
N ILE A 66 -10.35 -4.89 -5.05
CA ILE A 66 -9.53 -4.78 -6.27
C ILE A 66 -9.40 -6.15 -6.94
N ASP A 67 -9.18 -7.22 -6.18
CA ASP A 67 -9.12 -8.57 -6.73
C ASP A 67 -10.45 -9.00 -7.37
N ARG A 68 -11.58 -8.57 -6.78
CA ARG A 68 -12.89 -8.75 -7.41
C ARG A 68 -13.01 -7.97 -8.72
N LEU A 69 -12.51 -6.74 -8.79
CA LEU A 69 -12.51 -5.95 -10.03
C LEU A 69 -11.63 -6.60 -11.11
N ARG A 70 -10.49 -7.19 -10.73
CA ARG A 70 -9.66 -7.99 -11.64
C ARG A 70 -10.42 -9.19 -12.16
N GLY A 71 -11.07 -9.96 -11.26
CA GLY A 71 -11.90 -11.08 -11.68
C GLY A 71 -13.00 -10.68 -12.66
N MET A 72 -13.67 -9.55 -12.43
CA MET A 72 -14.66 -9.00 -13.37
C MET A 72 -14.02 -8.59 -14.70
N PHE A 73 -12.85 -7.95 -14.68
CA PHE A 73 -12.12 -7.58 -15.89
C PHE A 73 -11.74 -8.83 -16.71
N ASP A 74 -11.16 -9.84 -16.06
CA ASP A 74 -10.73 -11.09 -16.69
C ASP A 74 -11.92 -11.85 -17.28
N GLU A 75 -13.04 -11.91 -16.55
CA GLU A 75 -14.29 -12.51 -17.04
C GLU A 75 -14.83 -11.79 -18.27
N GLN A 76 -14.88 -10.46 -18.24
CA GLN A 76 -15.35 -9.66 -19.39
C GLN A 76 -14.40 -9.78 -20.58
N LEU A 77 -13.09 -9.74 -20.36
CA LEU A 77 -12.09 -9.92 -21.40
C LEU A 77 -12.26 -11.31 -22.06
N SER A 78 -12.34 -12.36 -21.25
CA SER A 78 -12.53 -13.74 -21.73
C SER A 78 -13.83 -13.88 -22.53
N ALA A 79 -14.92 -13.28 -22.07
CA ALA A 79 -16.18 -13.29 -22.80
C ALA A 79 -16.04 -12.61 -24.17
N MET A 80 -15.33 -11.48 -24.25
CA MET A 80 -15.14 -10.72 -25.48
C MET A 80 -14.16 -11.38 -26.47
N GLU A 81 -13.16 -12.11 -25.97
CA GLU A 81 -12.24 -12.90 -26.79
C GLU A 81 -12.97 -14.00 -27.56
N ASN A 82 -14.03 -14.57 -26.98
CA ASN A 82 -14.86 -15.60 -27.60
C ASN A 82 -15.90 -15.05 -28.59
N LEU A 83 -16.10 -13.73 -28.64
CA LEU A 83 -17.00 -13.09 -29.60
C LEU A 83 -16.32 -12.79 -30.93
N GLN A 84 -17.05 -12.94 -32.03
CA GLN A 84 -16.60 -12.40 -33.30
C GLN A 84 -16.53 -10.86 -33.24
N PRO A 85 -15.65 -10.20 -34.00
CA PRO A 85 -15.49 -8.75 -33.94
C PRO A 85 -16.80 -7.95 -34.13
N LEU A 86 -17.70 -8.44 -34.99
CA LEU A 86 -19.00 -7.81 -35.26
C LEU A 86 -20.01 -7.94 -34.12
N GLN A 87 -19.77 -8.87 -33.18
CA GLN A 87 -20.60 -9.09 -32.00
C GLN A 87 -20.13 -8.26 -30.79
N ARG A 88 -18.96 -7.61 -30.88
CA ARG A 88 -18.43 -6.75 -29.83
C ARG A 88 -19.12 -5.39 -29.92
N ASP A 89 -19.86 -5.01 -28.89
CA ASP A 89 -20.48 -3.70 -28.82
C ASP A 89 -19.54 -2.65 -28.18
N SER A 90 -19.82 -1.37 -28.43
CA SER A 90 -19.02 -0.27 -27.90
C SER A 90 -19.13 -0.09 -26.38
N LYS A 91 -20.25 -0.51 -25.77
CA LYS A 91 -20.47 -0.43 -24.33
C LYS A 91 -19.64 -1.48 -23.58
N MET A 92 -19.44 -2.66 -24.16
CA MET A 92 -18.56 -3.72 -23.65
C MET A 92 -17.11 -3.24 -23.64
N MET A 93 -16.64 -2.66 -24.75
CA MET A 93 -15.28 -2.10 -24.84
C MET A 93 -15.09 -0.95 -23.84
N ASP A 94 -16.08 -0.07 -23.66
CA ASP A 94 -16.05 1.03 -22.70
C ASP A 94 -16.05 0.53 -21.24
N ALA A 95 -16.87 -0.47 -20.91
CA ALA A 95 -16.87 -1.10 -19.60
C ALA A 95 -15.52 -1.76 -19.28
N LEU A 96 -14.94 -2.49 -20.24
CA LEU A 96 -13.64 -3.12 -20.10
C LEU A 96 -12.53 -2.07 -19.92
N ALA A 97 -12.54 -0.99 -20.71
CA ALA A 97 -11.58 0.10 -20.58
C ALA A 97 -11.68 0.79 -19.19
N LYS A 98 -12.89 1.01 -18.68
CA LYS A 98 -13.11 1.58 -17.35
C LYS A 98 -12.62 0.67 -16.23
N LEU A 99 -12.88 -0.63 -16.33
CA LEU A 99 -12.34 -1.62 -15.38
C LEU A 99 -10.81 -1.64 -15.41
N GLY A 100 -10.21 -1.65 -16.60
CA GLY A 100 -8.76 -1.61 -16.78
C GLY A 100 -8.14 -0.35 -16.17
N ALA A 101 -8.69 0.83 -16.47
CA ALA A 101 -8.20 2.11 -15.93
C ALA A 101 -8.31 2.20 -14.40
N LEU A 102 -9.36 1.60 -13.81
CA LEU A 102 -9.47 1.50 -12.36
C LEU A 102 -8.35 0.63 -11.81
N ILE A 103 -8.18 -0.59 -12.33
CA ILE A 103 -7.15 -1.54 -11.88
C ILE A 103 -5.76 -0.91 -11.97
N GLU A 104 -5.42 -0.31 -13.11
CA GLU A 104 -4.12 0.35 -13.33
C GLU A 104 -3.86 1.45 -12.30
N LYS A 105 -4.86 2.30 -12.03
CA LYS A 105 -4.74 3.37 -11.02
C LYS A 105 -4.43 2.80 -9.63
N TRP A 106 -5.09 1.70 -9.24
CA TRP A 106 -4.88 1.08 -7.94
C TRP A 106 -3.50 0.41 -7.85
N GLU A 107 -3.10 -0.32 -8.88
CA GLU A 107 -1.78 -0.97 -8.94
C GLU A 107 -0.64 0.04 -8.92
N GLY A 108 -0.77 1.14 -9.66
CA GLY A 108 0.23 2.21 -9.65
C GLY A 108 0.38 2.89 -8.28
N MET A 109 -0.67 2.92 -7.44
CA MET A 109 -0.54 3.37 -6.05
C MET A 109 0.17 2.32 -5.18
N GLU A 110 -0.19 1.04 -5.31
CA GLU A 110 0.40 -0.04 -4.51
C GLU A 110 1.89 -0.25 -4.84
N GLN A 111 2.27 -0.17 -6.13
CA GLN A 111 3.67 -0.28 -6.54
C GLN A 111 4.53 0.85 -5.97
N ARG A 112 4.04 2.10 -5.99
CA ARG A 112 4.74 3.24 -5.40
C ARG A 112 4.95 3.06 -3.91
N ALA A 113 3.90 2.66 -3.20
CA ALA A 113 3.99 2.45 -1.77
C ALA A 113 4.91 1.26 -1.41
N ARG A 114 4.89 0.18 -2.21
CA ARG A 114 5.82 -0.95 -2.05
C ARG A 114 7.27 -0.52 -2.27
N LYS A 115 7.53 0.31 -3.29
CA LYS A 115 8.88 0.83 -3.57
C LYS A 115 9.39 1.66 -2.39
N GLN A 116 8.58 2.59 -1.89
CA GLN A 116 8.92 3.41 -0.71
C GLN A 116 9.16 2.53 0.53
N ALA A 117 8.31 1.54 0.79
CA ALA A 117 8.49 0.63 1.92
C ALA A 117 9.80 -0.19 1.82
N LEU A 118 10.21 -0.58 0.61
CA LEU A 118 11.50 -1.26 0.38
C LEU A 118 12.70 -0.32 0.57
N GLU A 119 12.60 0.92 0.09
CA GLU A 119 13.64 1.95 0.27
C GLU A 119 13.83 2.27 1.76
N GLU A 120 12.74 2.45 2.51
CA GLU A 120 12.78 2.66 3.96
C GLU A 120 13.34 1.46 4.72
N ALA A 121 12.92 0.23 4.37
CA ALA A 121 13.46 -0.98 4.97
C ALA A 121 14.98 -1.08 4.71
N ALA A 122 15.42 -0.71 3.52
CA ALA A 122 16.84 -0.68 3.18
C ALA A 122 17.57 0.36 4.02
N GLN A 123 17.01 1.56 4.18
CA GLN A 123 17.59 2.60 5.03
C GLN A 123 17.73 2.15 6.48
N ALA A 124 16.68 1.56 7.07
CA ALA A 124 16.71 1.05 8.43
C ALA A 124 17.78 -0.05 8.64
N VAL A 125 17.92 -0.97 7.68
CA VAL A 125 18.99 -1.99 7.71
C VAL A 125 20.37 -1.33 7.62
N GLY A 126 20.52 -0.28 6.81
CA GLY A 126 21.78 0.46 6.69
C GLY A 126 22.14 1.21 7.97
N ASP A 127 21.17 1.88 8.60
CA ASP A 127 21.39 2.64 9.84
C ASP A 127 21.74 1.71 11.01
N GLU A 128 21.07 0.55 11.11
CA GLU A 128 21.40 -0.49 12.10
C GLU A 128 22.81 -1.06 11.88
N ALA A 129 23.19 -1.35 10.62
CA ALA A 129 24.53 -1.81 10.29
C ALA A 129 25.59 -0.77 10.67
N ARG A 130 25.37 0.52 10.38
CA ARG A 130 26.28 1.60 10.80
C ARG A 130 26.33 1.76 12.32
N ALA A 131 25.21 1.62 13.02
CA ALA A 131 25.16 1.65 14.48
C ALA A 131 25.97 0.51 15.12
N GLN A 132 26.07 -0.63 14.43
CA GLN A 132 26.95 -1.76 14.80
C GLN A 132 28.42 -1.55 14.40
N GLY A 133 28.78 -0.37 13.91
CA GLY A 133 30.15 -0.01 13.53
C GLY A 133 30.58 -0.56 12.17
N MET A 134 29.64 -1.02 11.33
CA MET A 134 29.93 -1.52 9.99
C MET A 134 30.24 -0.37 9.02
N THR A 135 31.08 -0.64 8.03
CA THR A 135 31.39 0.30 6.95
C THR A 135 30.20 0.45 5.99
N ASP A 136 30.15 1.53 5.21
CA ASP A 136 29.08 1.75 4.22
C ASP A 136 28.98 0.60 3.20
N GLU A 137 30.10 0.01 2.81
CA GLU A 137 30.14 -1.16 1.93
C GLU A 137 29.48 -2.40 2.58
N GLN A 138 29.67 -2.59 3.88
CA GLN A 138 29.05 -3.66 4.65
C GLN A 138 27.56 -3.41 4.88
N ALA A 139 27.16 -2.16 5.13
CA ALA A 139 25.76 -1.78 5.21
C ALA A 139 25.03 -1.99 3.86
N ASP A 140 25.68 -1.67 2.74
CA ASP A 140 25.19 -1.97 1.39
C ASP A 140 25.09 -3.47 1.09
N PHE A 141 26.03 -4.26 1.61
CA PHE A 141 25.95 -5.72 1.51
C PHE A 141 24.70 -6.26 2.20
N TRP A 142 24.40 -5.80 3.43
CA TRP A 142 23.22 -6.24 4.16
C TRP A 142 21.91 -5.77 3.53
N ARG A 143 21.85 -4.53 3.02
CA ARG A 143 20.70 -4.05 2.23
C ARG A 143 20.40 -4.95 1.04
N ARG A 144 21.43 -5.31 0.26
CA ARG A 144 21.31 -6.23 -0.89
C ARG A 144 20.92 -7.64 -0.46
N LYS A 145 21.56 -8.17 0.59
CA LYS A 145 21.38 -9.56 1.03
C LYS A 145 20.02 -9.82 1.68
N VAL A 146 19.51 -8.87 2.47
CA VAL A 146 18.26 -9.03 3.23
C VAL A 146 17.04 -8.68 2.39
N LEU A 147 17.13 -7.63 1.58
CA LEU A 147 15.97 -7.07 0.87
C LEU A 147 16.00 -7.30 -0.65
N GLY A 148 17.09 -7.84 -1.18
CA GLY A 148 17.24 -8.12 -2.62
C GLY A 148 17.26 -6.87 -3.51
N VAL A 149 17.43 -5.68 -2.92
CA VAL A 149 17.47 -4.40 -3.65
C VAL A 149 18.74 -4.36 -4.48
N LYS A 150 18.64 -4.29 -5.81
CA LYS A 150 19.81 -4.08 -6.67
C LYS A 150 20.20 -2.61 -6.62
N GLY A 151 21.50 -2.35 -6.37
CA GLY A 151 22.08 -1.00 -6.40
C GLY A 151 22.10 -0.42 -7.80
#